data_AF-A0A840PLQ5-F1
#
_entry.id   AF-A0A840PLQ5-F1
#
_cell.length_a   1.000
_cell.length_b   1.000
_cell.length_c   1.000
_cell.angle_alpha   90.00
_cell.angle_beta   90.00
_cell.angle_gamma   90.00
#
_symmetry.space_group_name_H-M   'P 1'
#
loop_
_entity.id
_entity.type
_entity.pdbx_description
1 polymer ?
#
loop_
_entity_poly.entity_id
_entity_poly.type
_entity_poly.pdbx_seq_one_letter_code
_entity_poly.pdbx_strand_id
1 'polypeptide(L)' 'MVDDDKRAAILARRGRGESIRTIAAGVKVSVGVVHKTLADAQGAAAAAEGNHG' A
#
# COMPACT_ATOMS: atom_id res chain seq x y z
N MET A 1 8.81 -9.50 -8.26
CA MET A 1 7.51 -8.83 -8.43
C MET A 1 6.75 -8.89 -7.11
N VAL A 2 5.93 -7.88 -6.81
CA VAL A 2 4.99 -7.91 -5.68
C VAL A 2 3.66 -8.34 -6.25
N ASP A 3 3.13 -9.47 -5.79
CA ASP A 3 1.82 -9.98 -6.17
C ASP A 3 0.70 -9.06 -5.69
N ASP A 4 -0.41 -9.01 -6.42
CA ASP A 4 -1.55 -8.15 -6.09
C ASP A 4 -2.10 -8.45 -4.67
N ASP A 5 -2.08 -9.72 -4.26
CA ASP A 5 -2.42 -10.16 -2.90
C ASP A 5 -1.59 -9.46 -1.82
N LYS A 6 -0.29 -9.28 -2.06
CA LYS A 6 0.59 -8.58 -1.11
C LYS A 6 0.26 -7.10 -1.07
N ARG A 7 -0.05 -6.48 -2.22
CA ARG A 7 -0.50 -5.08 -2.26
C ARG A 7 -1.80 -4.90 -1.48
N ALA A 8 -2.79 -5.76 -1.74
CA ALA A 8 -4.07 -5.74 -1.03
C ALA A 8 -3.90 -5.92 0.49
N ALA A 9 -3.06 -6.85 0.92
CA ALA A 9 -2.76 -7.08 2.33
C ALA A 9 -2.09 -5.86 3.00
N ILE A 10 -1.16 -5.19 2.31
CA ILE A 10 -0.50 -3.98 2.79
C ILE A 10 -1.52 -2.85 2.98
N LEU A 11 -2.38 -2.62 1.99
CA LEU A 11 -3.39 -1.55 2.01
C LEU A 11 -4.44 -1.81 3.10
N ALA A 12 -4.94 -3.03 3.21
CA ALA A 12 -5.91 -3.41 4.24
C ALA A 12 -5.35 -3.23 5.66
N ARG A 13 -4.09 -3.63 5.90
CA ARG A 13 -3.42 -3.41 7.19
C ARG A 13 -3.19 -1.92 7.48
N ARG A 14 -2.82 -1.14 6.45
CA ARG A 14 -2.64 0.30 6.63
C ARG A 14 -3.96 1.00 6.95
N GLY A 15 -5.07 0.58 6.33
CA GLY A 15 -6.41 1.06 6.65
C GLY A 15 -6.84 0.80 8.09
N ARG A 16 -6.28 -0.24 8.75
CA ARG A 16 -6.47 -0.52 10.19
C ARG A 16 -5.57 0.31 11.12
N GLY A 17 -4.69 1.14 10.57
CA GLY A 17 -3.74 1.94 11.36
C GLY A 17 -2.47 1.19 11.79
N GLU A 18 -2.18 0.02 11.22
CA GLU A 18 -0.94 -0.72 11.54
C GLU A 18 0.31 0.08 11.12
N SER A 19 1.38 -0.03 11.92
CA SER A 19 2.69 0.55 11.64
C SER A 19 3.37 -0.14 10.46
N ILE A 20 4.12 0.61 9.64
CA ILE A 20 4.80 0.07 8.44
C ILE A 20 5.67 -1.17 8.75
N ARG A 21 6.40 -1.15 9.87
CA ARG A 21 7.23 -2.29 10.29
C ARG A 21 6.40 -3.54 10.60
N THR A 22 5.26 -3.37 11.26
CA THR A 22 4.31 -4.45 11.59
C THR A 22 3.70 -5.03 10.32
N ILE A 23 3.34 -4.17 9.35
CA ILE A 23 2.82 -4.59 8.05
C ILE A 23 3.87 -5.42 7.29
N ALA A 24 5.10 -4.91 7.21
CA ALA A 24 6.20 -5.58 6.52
C ALA A 24 6.44 -7.00 7.09
N ALA A 25 6.50 -7.13 8.42
CA ALA A 25 6.65 -8.41 9.08
C ALA A 25 5.43 -9.33 8.85
N GLY A 26 4.21 -8.80 8.96
CA GLY A 26 2.97 -9.57 8.81
C GLY A 26 2.69 -10.05 7.38
N VAL A 27 3.18 -9.33 6.36
CA VAL A 27 3.04 -9.68 4.93
C VAL A 27 4.29 -10.37 4.38
N LYS A 28 5.37 -10.47 5.17
CA LYS A 28 6.67 -11.03 4.77
C LYS A 28 7.30 -10.29 3.57
N VAL A 29 7.29 -8.97 3.63
CA VAL A 29 7.89 -8.09 2.61
C VAL A 29 8.86 -7.10 3.26
N SER A 30 9.69 -6.44 2.44
CA SER A 30 10.55 -5.37 2.92
C SER A 30 9.76 -4.09 3.20
N VAL A 31 10.27 -3.26 4.10
CA VAL A 31 9.71 -1.93 4.40
C VAL A 31 9.65 -1.05 3.14
N GLY A 32 10.65 -1.16 2.25
CA GLY A 32 10.65 -0.43 0.97
C GLY A 32 9.48 -0.80 0.05
N VAL A 33 9.08 -2.09 0.03
CA VAL A 33 7.88 -2.53 -0.71
C VAL A 33 6.62 -1.91 -0.14
N VAL A 34 6.52 -1.80 1.19
CA VAL A 34 5.38 -1.14 1.84
C VAL A 34 5.32 0.33 1.45
N HIS A 35 6.43 1.07 1.56
CA HIS A 35 6.49 2.48 1.16
C HIS A 35 6.08 2.68 -0.31
N LYS A 36 6.65 1.89 -1.22
CA LYS A 36 6.30 1.99 -2.66
C LYS A 36 4.83 1.71 -2.90
N THR A 37 4.28 0.67 -2.27
CA THR A 37 2.86 0.32 -2.43
C THR A 37 1.93 1.42 -1.92
N LEU A 38 2.26 2.03 -0.77
CA LEU A 38 1.50 3.15 -0.22
C LEU A 38 1.61 4.41 -1.07
N ALA A 39 2.79 4.70 -1.64
CA ALA A 39 3.00 5.81 -2.55
C ALA A 39 2.22 5.62 -3.87
N ASP A 40 2.30 4.42 -4.47
CA ASP A 40 1.54 4.08 -5.67
C ASP A 40 0.03 4.22 -5.44
N ALA A 41 -0.48 3.77 -4.28
CA ALA A 41 -1.90 3.87 -3.94
C ALA A 41 -2.35 5.33 -3.73
N GLN A 42 -1.52 6.18 -3.12
CA GLN A 42 -1.78 7.61 -2.99
C GLN A 42 -1.76 8.31 -4.36
N GLY A 43 -0.83 7.96 -5.24
CA GLY A 43 -0.79 8.46 -6.61
C GLY A 43 -2.01 8.04 -7.44
N ALA A 44 -2.49 6.81 -7.25
CA ALA A 44 -3.71 6.31 -7.89
C ALA A 44 -4.97 7.02 -7.37
N ALA A 45 -5.07 7.27 -6.07
CA ALA A 45 -6.19 8.03 -5.48
C ALA A 45 -6.22 9.48 -6.01
N ALA A 46 -5.07 10.14 -6.06
CA ALA A 46 -4.96 11.49 -6.62
C ALA A 46 -5.32 11.54 -8.12
N ALA A 47 -4.97 10.51 -8.90
CA ALA A 47 -5.36 10.40 -10.30
C ALA A 47 -6.86 10.13 -10.49
N ALA A 48 -7.48 9.37 -9.58
CA ALA A 48 -8.93 9.10 -9.61
C ALA A 48 -9.77 10.32 -9.24
N GLU A 49 -9.31 11.17 -8.32
CA GLU A 49 -9.96 12.44 -7.96
C GLU A 49 -9.77 13.54 -9.02
N GLY A 50 -8.80 13.40 -9.93
CA GLY A 50 -8.52 14.37 -10.99
C GLY A 50 -9.39 14.29 -12.25
N ASN A 51 -10.28 13.29 -12.38
CA ASN A 51 -11.14 13.12 -13.56
C ASN A 51 -12.61 13.49 -13.25
N HIS A 52 -12.83 14.76 -12.94
CA HIS A 52 -14.15 15.43 -13.01
C HIS A 52 -13.95 16.74 -13.77
N GLY A 53 -14.03 16.66 -15.10
CA GLY A 53 -13.96 17.80 -16.03
C GLY A 53 -14.74 17.46 -17.28
#